data_AF-A0A3C1HER3-F1
#
_entry.id   AF-A0A3C1HER3-F1
#
_cell.length_a   1.000
_cell.length_b   1.000
_cell.length_c   1.000
_cell.angle_alpha   90.00
_cell.angle_beta   90.00
_cell.angle_gamma   90.00
#
_symmetry.space_group_name_H-M   'P 1'
#
loop_
_entity.id
_entity.type
_entity.pdbx_description
1 polymer ?
#
loop_
_entity_poly.entity_id
_entity_poly.type
_entity_poly.pdbx_seq_one_letter_code
_entity_poly.pdbx_strand_id
1 'polypeptide(L)' 'MSNSPIRVAVTGAAGQIGYSLLFRIASGAMFGPNQP' A
#
# COMPACT_ATOMS: atom_id res chain seq x y z
N MET A 1 8.93 -4.55 18.54
CA MET A 1 7.46 -4.64 18.55
C MET A 1 7.02 -4.98 17.15
N SER A 2 6.30 -6.07 16.92
CA SER A 2 5.68 -6.33 15.61
C SER A 2 4.51 -5.37 15.45
N ASN A 3 4.63 -4.38 14.57
CA ASN A 3 3.49 -3.52 14.25
C ASN A 3 2.38 -4.36 13.60
N SER A 4 1.13 -4.03 13.89
CA SER A 4 0.00 -4.69 13.21
C SER A 4 -0.09 -4.20 11.77
N PRO A 5 -0.40 -5.08 10.79
CA PRO A 5 -0.57 -4.66 9.41
C PRO A 5 -1.69 -3.64 9.22
N ILE A 6 -1.48 -2.65 8.35
CA ILE A 6 -2.53 -1.69 7.97
C ILE A 6 -3.33 -2.26 6.80
N ARG A 7 -4.65 -2.34 6.96
CA ARG A 7 -5.55 -2.74 5.87
C ARG A 7 -5.99 -1.50 5.10
N VAL A 8 -5.69 -1.46 3.81
CA VAL A 8 -6.05 -0.34 2.92
C VAL A 8 -7.05 -0.83 1.88
N ALA A 9 -8.20 -0.16 1.80
CA ALA A 9 -9.15 -0.37 0.72
C ALA A 9 -8.79 0.55 -0.46
N VAL A 10 -8.64 -0.04 -1.65
CA VAL A 10 -8.38 0.70 -2.90
C VAL A 10 -9.51 0.41 -3.88
N THR A 11 -10.29 1.43 -4.23
CA THR A 11 -11.34 1.33 -5.25
C THR A 11 -10.75 1.60 -6.63
N GLY A 12 -11.36 1.05 -7.70
CA GLY A 12 -10.85 1.21 -9.07
C GLY A 12 -9.43 0.68 -9.26
N ALA A 13 -9.00 -0.32 -8.46
CA ALA A 13 -7.62 -0.80 -8.39
C ALA A 13 -7.07 -1.35 -9.73
N ALA A 14 -7.95 -1.78 -10.64
CA ALA A 14 -7.58 -2.22 -11.99
C ALA A 14 -7.37 -1.07 -12.99
N GLY A 15 -7.68 0.18 -12.62
CA GLY A 15 -7.43 1.35 -13.45
C GLY A 15 -5.95 1.77 -13.45
N GLN A 16 -5.57 2.65 -14.39
CA GLN A 16 -4.19 3.14 -14.56
C GLN A 16 -3.55 3.70 -13.28
N ILE A 17 -4.32 4.44 -12.49
CA ILE A 17 -3.86 4.99 -11.20
C ILE A 17 -3.65 3.85 -10.20
N GLY A 18 -4.59 2.92 -10.07
CA GLY A 18 -4.46 1.77 -9.18
C GLY A 18 -3.24 0.92 -9.50
N TYR A 19 -3.03 0.60 -10.78
CA TYR A 19 -1.89 -0.21 -11.23
C TYR A 19 -0.54 0.41 -10.84
N SER A 20 -0.38 1.72 -11.00
CA SER A 20 0.86 2.41 -10.61
C SER A 20 0.97 2.65 -9.10
N LEU A 21 -0.14 2.80 -8.39
CA LEU A 21 -0.19 3.11 -6.96
C LEU A 21 0.09 1.88 -6.08
N LEU A 22 -0.49 0.72 -6.40
CA LEU A 22 -0.46 -0.46 -5.53
C LEU A 22 0.97 -0.90 -5.19
N PHE A 23 1.88 -0.88 -6.16
CA PHE A 23 3.28 -1.26 -5.92
C PHE A 23 4.02 -0.25 -5.03
N ARG A 24 3.66 1.03 -5.06
CA ARG A 24 4.22 2.06 -4.17
C ARG A 24 3.72 1.92 -2.74
N ILE A 25 2.45 1.52 -2.56
CA ILE A 25 1.92 1.19 -1.23
C ILE A 25 2.66 -0.03 -0.67
N ALA A 26 2.76 -1.10 -1.47
CA ALA A 26 3.44 -2.34 -1.06
C ALA A 26 4.94 -2.16 -0.78
N SER A 27 5.61 -1.21 -1.44
CA SER A 27 7.02 -0.90 -1.16
C SER A 27 7.25 -0.07 0.11
N GLY A 28 6.20 0.27 0.85
CA GLY A 28 6.28 1.11 2.04
C GLY A 28 6.43 2.61 1.75
N ALA A 29 6.21 3.07 0.50
CA ALA A 29 6.37 4.50 0.19
C ALA A 29 5.28 5.39 0.84
N MET A 30 4.18 4.80 1.29
CA MET A 30 3.06 5.52 1.94
C MET A 30 3.18 5.56 3.47
N PHE A 31 3.57 4.45 4.12
CA PHE A 31 3.59 4.31 5.58
C PHE A 31 4.99 4.05 6.16
N GLY A 32 6.02 4.03 5.31
CA GLY A 32 7.41 3.75 5.67
C GLY A 32 7.79 2.28 5.48
N PRO A 33 9.10 1.98 5.32
CA PRO A 33 9.60 0.64 5.01
C PRO A 33 9.48 -0.36 6.17
N ASN A 34 9.21 0.12 7.39
CA ASN A 34 9.11 -0.69 8.60
C ASN A 34 7.66 -1.00 9.01
N GLN A 35 6.68 -0.53 8.24
CA GLN A 35 5.27 -0.81 8.49
C GLN A 35 4.87 -2.09 7.72
N PRO A 36 4.56 -3.20 8.43
CA PRO A 36 4.04 -4.41 7.82
C PRO A 36 2.58 -4.23 7.33
#